data_AF-A0AAW8G6U9-F1
#
_entry.id   AF-A0AAW8G6U9-F1
#
_cell.length_a   1.000
_cell.length_b   1.000
_cell.length_c   1.000
_cell.angle_alpha   90.00
_cell.angle_beta   90.00
_cell.angle_gamma   90.00
#
_symmetry.space_group_name_H-M   'P 1'
#
loop_
_entity.id
_entity.type
_entity.pdbx_description
1 polymer ?
#
loop_
_entity_poly.entity_id
_entity_poly.type
_entity_poly.pdbx_seq_one_letter_code
_entity_poly.pdbx_strand_id
1 'polypeptide(L)'
;MVDKKVKQKLEQFLKENGRQYYDNSIEYLGLRKRGSVDGTVKNFHIVSYMVSTSSQPYDGDKLYFACFAEDDLRLVEIVGPQSSEIFD
;
A
#
# COMPACT_ATOMS: atom_id res chain seq x y z
N MET A 1 17.11 -6.65 -1.65
CA MET A 1 16.63 -5.51 -0.85
C MET A 1 15.12 -5.62 -0.72
N VAL A 2 14.58 -5.61 0.50
CA VAL A 2 13.14 -5.81 0.74
C VAL A 2 12.31 -4.66 0.15
N ASP A 3 12.81 -3.42 0.18
CA ASP A 3 12.13 -2.24 -0.39
C ASP A 3 11.74 -2.45 -1.86
N LYS A 4 12.70 -2.83 -2.72
CA LYS A 4 12.44 -3.08 -4.15
C LYS A 4 11.41 -4.18 -4.35
N LYS A 5 11.46 -5.23 -3.51
CA LYS A 5 10.56 -6.39 -3.60
C LYS A 5 9.12 -6.01 -3.24
N VAL A 6 8.90 -5.24 -2.16
CA VAL A 6 7.54 -4.80 -1.78
C VAL A 6 6.97 -3.77 -2.74
N LYS A 7 7.81 -2.87 -3.27
CA LYS A 7 7.39 -1.93 -4.32
C LYS A 7 6.95 -2.66 -5.60
N GLN A 8 7.74 -3.62 -6.08
CA GLN A 8 7.39 -4.45 -7.24
C GLN A 8 6.11 -5.28 -7.02
N LYS A 9 5.95 -5.87 -5.83
CA LYS A 9 4.73 -6.59 -5.48
C LYS A 9 3.49 -5.68 -5.51
N LEU A 10 3.61 -4.46 -4.96
CA LEU A 10 2.52 -3.50 -5.00
C LEU A 10 2.19 -3.09 -6.44
N GLU A 11 3.20 -2.73 -7.23
CA GLU A 11 3.04 -2.35 -8.64
C GLU A 11 2.34 -3.47 -9.44
N GLN A 12 2.78 -4.71 -9.26
CA GLN A 12 2.17 -5.87 -9.91
C GLN A 12 0.71 -6.04 -9.49
N PHE A 13 0.41 -5.97 -8.19
CA PHE A 13 -0.97 -6.05 -7.70
C PHE A 13 -1.86 -4.96 -8.29
N LEU A 14 -1.39 -3.71 -8.32
CA LEU A 14 -2.15 -2.58 -8.87
C LEU A 14 -2.43 -2.76 -10.36
N LYS A 15 -1.44 -3.22 -11.14
CA LYS A 15 -1.58 -3.53 -12.58
C LYS A 15 -2.55 -4.67 -12.84
N GLU A 16 -2.40 -5.79 -12.13
CA GLU A 16 -3.25 -6.98 -12.28
C GLU A 16 -4.72 -6.71 -11.93
N ASN A 17 -4.96 -5.80 -10.97
CA ASN A 17 -6.30 -5.41 -10.56
C ASN A 17 -6.84 -4.17 -11.31
N GLY A 18 -6.13 -3.66 -12.32
CA GLY A 18 -6.55 -2.49 -13.10
C GLY A 18 -6.73 -1.22 -12.27
N ARG A 19 -6.03 -1.08 -11.14
CA ARG A 19 -6.15 0.08 -10.26
C ARG A 19 -5.38 1.26 -10.86
N GLN A 20 -5.97 2.45 -10.78
CA GLN A 20 -5.30 3.69 -11.19
C GLN A 20 -4.34 4.16 -10.09
N TYR A 21 -3.12 4.52 -10.47
CA TYR A 21 -2.10 5.09 -9.58
C TYR A 21 -1.04 5.83 -10.42
N TYR A 22 -0.22 6.66 -9.78
CA TYR A 22 0.93 7.29 -10.42
C TYR A 22 2.15 6.36 -10.35
N ASP A 23 2.69 5.95 -11.50
CA ASP A 23 3.81 4.98 -11.56
C ASP A 23 5.04 5.40 -10.74
N ASN A 24 5.37 6.69 -10.74
CA ASN A 24 6.54 7.22 -10.02
C ASN A 24 6.25 7.58 -8.56
N SER A 25 5.09 7.23 -8.01
CA SER A 25 4.69 7.60 -6.64
C SER A 25 4.92 6.51 -5.59
N ILE A 26 5.35 5.32 -6.02
CA ILE A 26 5.49 4.16 -5.12
C ILE A 26 6.75 4.31 -4.26
N GLU A 27 6.56 4.56 -2.97
CA GLU A 27 7.63 4.80 -2.00
C GLU A 27 7.57 3.85 -0.82
N TYR A 28 8.73 3.35 -0.39
CA TYR A 28 8.82 2.47 0.77
C TYR A 28 9.11 3.30 2.00
N LEU A 29 8.23 3.22 2.99
CA LEU A 29 8.29 4.05 4.20
C LEU A 29 8.95 3.35 5.39
N GLY A 30 9.24 2.05 5.27
CA GLY A 30 9.90 1.27 6.32
C GLY A 30 9.02 0.20 6.94
N LEU A 31 9.61 -0.51 7.91
CA LEU A 31 8.93 -1.47 8.75
C LEU A 31 8.29 -0.72 9.93
N ARG A 32 7.00 -0.93 10.16
CA ARG A 32 6.27 -0.35 11.28
C ARG A 32 5.52 -1.43 12.05
N LYS A 33 5.51 -1.29 13.37
CA LYS A 33 4.65 -2.08 14.24
C LYS A 33 3.24 -1.47 14.16
N ARG A 34 2.31 -2.12 13.46
CA ARG A 34 0.98 -1.56 13.21
C ARG A 34 -0.09 -2.62 13.42
N GLY A 35 -0.90 -2.47 14.47
CA GLY A 35 -2.06 -3.33 14.71
C GLY A 35 -1.76 -4.71 15.32
N SER A 36 -2.82 -5.31 15.86
CA SER A 36 -2.85 -6.71 16.26
C SER A 36 -3.74 -7.46 15.28
N VAL A 37 -3.19 -8.41 14.53
CA VAL A 37 -3.99 -9.39 13.80
C VAL A 37 -4.17 -10.57 14.76
N ASP A 38 -5.42 -10.87 15.12
CA ASP A 38 -5.77 -11.93 16.08
C ASP A 38 -5.11 -11.79 17.47
N GLY A 39 -4.95 -10.54 17.96
CA GLY A 39 -4.34 -10.27 19.26
C GLY A 39 -2.80 -10.35 19.28
N THR A 40 -2.17 -10.74 18.18
CA THR A 40 -0.71 -10.75 18.04
C THR A 40 -0.25 -9.49 17.33
N VAL A 41 0.66 -8.74 17.95
CA VAL A 41 1.24 -7.55 17.32
C VAL A 41 2.19 -7.98 16.21
N LYS A 42 1.87 -7.61 14.97
CA LYS A 42 2.69 -7.92 13.80
C LYS A 42 3.38 -6.67 13.27
N ASN A 43 4.52 -6.87 12.62
CA ASN A 43 5.21 -5.81 11.90
C ASN A 43 4.81 -5.85 10.43
N PHE A 44 4.71 -4.67 9.84
CA PHE A 44 4.31 -4.49 8.45
C PHE A 44 5.28 -3.59 7.71
N HIS A 45 5.67 -4.00 6.52
CA HIS A 45 6.32 -3.15 5.55
C HIS A 45 5.29 -2.21 4.94
N ILE A 46 5.50 -0.91 5.10
CA ILE A 46 4.60 0.11 4.57
C ILE A 46 5.14 0.66 3.26
N VAL A 47 4.29 0.67 2.24
CA VAL A 47 4.55 1.29 0.95
C VAL A 47 3.46 2.31 0.69
N SER A 48 3.81 3.56 0.39
CA SER A 48 2.87 4.58 -0.03
C SER A 48 2.82 4.70 -1.55
N TYR A 49 1.66 5.11 -2.06
CA TYR A 49 1.47 5.43 -3.47
C TYR A 49 0.35 6.48 -3.62
N MET A 50 0.39 7.23 -4.71
CA MET A 50 -0.58 8.27 -5.01
C MET A 50 -1.59 7.77 -6.03
N VAL A 51 -2.86 8.09 -5.80
CA VAL A 51 -3.98 7.77 -6.68
C VAL A 51 -4.65 9.07 -7.11
N SER A 52 -4.86 9.23 -8.41
CA SER A 52 -5.73 10.28 -8.93
C SER A 52 -7.18 9.85 -8.77
N THR A 53 -7.95 10.61 -8.01
CA THR A 53 -9.38 10.36 -7.72
C THR A 53 -10.31 11.33 -8.43
N SER A 54 -9.76 12.23 -9.25
CA SER A 54 -10.53 13.19 -10.03
C SER A 54 -9.79 13.50 -11.32
N SER A 55 -10.56 13.75 -12.38
CA SER A 55 -10.05 14.17 -13.68
C SER A 55 -9.71 15.67 -13.73
N GLN A 56 -9.89 16.40 -12.62
CA GLN A 56 -9.66 17.84 -12.56
C GLN A 56 -8.21 18.15 -12.14
N PRO A 57 -7.57 19.16 -12.75
CA PRO A 57 -6.12 19.40 -12.58
C PRO A 57 -5.70 19.97 -11.22
N TYR A 58 -6.64 20.44 -10.39
CA TYR A 58 -6.35 21.12 -9.12
C TYR A 58 -6.87 20.39 -7.89
N ASP A 59 -7.57 19.26 -8.07
CA ASP A 59 -8.15 18.50 -6.99
C ASP A 59 -8.29 17.05 -7.42
N GLY A 60 -7.86 16.11 -6.59
CA GLY A 60 -7.99 14.70 -6.93
C GLY A 60 -6.93 13.76 -6.39
N ASP A 61 -5.76 14.23 -6.00
CA ASP A 61 -4.69 13.30 -5.62
C ASP A 61 -4.79 12.89 -4.16
N LYS A 62 -4.81 11.57 -3.93
CA LYS A 62 -4.93 10.97 -2.61
C LYS A 62 -3.79 10.02 -2.34
N LEU A 63 -3.23 10.13 -1.14
CA LEU A 63 -2.18 9.24 -0.66
C LEU A 63 -2.81 7.96 -0.09
N TYR A 64 -2.33 6.82 -0.57
CA TYR A 64 -2.69 5.49 -0.11
C TYR A 64 -1.48 4.79 0.49
N PHE A 65 -1.71 3.87 1.41
CA PHE A 65 -0.69 3.07 2.08
C PHE A 65 -1.03 1.60 1.97
N ALA A 66 -0.14 0.82 1.37
CA ALA A 66 -0.19 -0.64 1.36
C ALA A 66 0.66 -1.20 2.51
N CYS A 67 0.09 -2.15 3.25
CA CYS A 67 0.72 -2.86 4.35
C CYS A 67 1.03 -4.30 3.90
N PHE A 68 2.31 -4.68 3.95
CA PHE A 68 2.75 -6.05 3.68
C PHE A 68 3.24 -6.72 4.97
N ALA A 69 2.83 -7.94 5.25
CA ALA A 69 3.32 -8.68 6.42
C ALA A 69 4.83 -8.94 6.34
N GLU A 70 5.55 -8.85 7.46
CA GLU A 70 7.00 -9.08 7.49
C GLU A 70 7.38 -10.54 7.11
N ASP A 71 6.57 -11.51 7.52
CA ASP A 71 6.90 -12.94 7.41
C ASP A 71 6.97 -13.44 5.96
N ASP A 72 6.00 -13.06 5.12
CA ASP A 72 5.82 -13.58 3.76
C ASP A 72 5.68 -12.49 2.69
N LEU A 73 5.70 -11.21 3.11
CA LEU A 73 5.44 -10.06 2.25
C LEU A 73 4.09 -10.18 1.51
N ARG A 74 3.07 -10.80 2.12
CA ARG A 74 1.70 -10.75 1.58
C ARG A 74 1.08 -9.40 1.85
N LEU A 75 0.28 -8.90 0.90
CA LEU A 75 -0.51 -7.69 1.09
C LEU A 75 -1.63 -8.00 2.09
N VAL A 76 -1.74 -7.23 3.17
CA VAL A 76 -2.73 -7.44 4.24
C VAL A 76 -3.76 -6.34 4.27
N GLU A 77 -3.36 -5.11 3.94
CA GLU A 77 -4.26 -3.97 4.01
C GLU A 77 -3.82 -2.89 3.02
N ILE A 78 -4.80 -2.19 2.44
CA ILE A 78 -4.60 -0.91 1.79
C ILE A 78 -5.43 0.13 2.53
N VAL A 79 -4.78 1.18 3.02
CA VAL A 79 -5.40 2.30 3.74
C VAL A 79 -5.37 3.53 2.85
N GLY A 80 -6.55 4.01 2.46
CA GLY A 80 -6.74 5.30 1.82
C GLY A 80 -7.15 6.39 2.83
N PRO A 81 -7.39 7.62 2.38
CA PRO A 81 -7.69 8.74 3.28
C PRO A 81 -8.96 8.57 4.11
N GLN A 82 -9.95 7.85 3.58
CA GLN A 82 -11.26 7.62 4.21
C GLN A 82 -11.74 6.16 4.02
N SER A 83 -10.82 5.23 3.73
CA SER A 83 -11.16 3.82 3.50
C SER A 83 -10.01 2.92 3.96
N SER A 84 -10.36 1.70 4.37
CA SER A 84 -9.41 0.61 4.55
C SER A 84 -9.98 -0.62 3.84
N GLU A 85 -9.13 -1.28 3.07
CA GLU A 85 -9.40 -2.54 2.40
C GLU A 85 -8.48 -3.59 3.04
N ILE A 86 -9.06 -4.60 3.66
CA ILE A 86 -8.33 -5.69 4.32
C ILE A 86 -8.35 -6.91 3.39
N PHE A 87 -7.21 -7.56 3.26
CA PHE A 87 -6.98 -8.74 2.42
C PHE A 87 -6.57 -9.91 3.33
N ASP A 88 -7.28 -11.03 3.21
CA ASP A 88 -7.05 -12.27 3.98
C ASP A 88 -5.84 -13.08 3.47
#